data_AF-A0A2U8VP04-F1
#
_entry.id   AF-A0A2U8VP04-F1
#
_cell.length_a   1.000
_cell.length_b   1.000
_cell.length_c   1.000
_cell.angle_alpha   90.00
_cell.angle_beta   90.00
_cell.angle_gamma   90.00
#
_symmetry.space_group_name_H-M   'P 1'
#
loop_
_entity.id
_entity.type
_entity.pdbx_description
1 polymer ?
#
loop_
_entity_poly.entity_id
_entity_poly.type
_entity_poly.pdbx_seq_one_letter_code
_entity_poly.pdbx_strand_id
1 'polypeptide(L)'
;MIQVMQFQFFENGKVKQGQSQHTMMLEAYCEGRLNLFNPYWKRTVQLAESKLTYRWAQRKLEAGEMTAEQFAEYEAAHETCTAIAVCEDTEWVKVGRIGSKRENISYIGQFIIVRRQKAGPMECVVFLDGESFGPDRFQHDLRSKPGTGRRKAYAFYDPSGLYEAMKREEAMRAESDARAAQQPPEGLLGGDPWQ
;
A
#
# COMPACT_ATOMS: atom_id res chain seq x y z
N MET A 1 -2.85 8.99 14.13
CA MET A 1 -1.81 7.94 14.04
C MET A 1 -2.32 6.85 13.12
N ILE A 2 -1.49 6.37 12.20
CA ILE A 2 -1.84 5.28 11.27
C ILE A 2 -1.80 3.97 12.06
N GLN A 3 -2.91 3.23 12.09
CA GLN A 3 -2.99 1.95 12.79
C GLN A 3 -2.70 0.79 11.86
N VAL A 4 -3.21 0.86 10.62
CA VAL A 4 -2.93 -0.11 9.57
C VAL A 4 -2.60 0.65 8.30
N MET A 5 -1.63 0.17 7.54
CA MET A 5 -1.40 0.62 6.17
C MET A 5 -1.36 -0.59 5.25
N GLN A 6 -2.16 -0.56 4.19
CA GLN A 6 -2.09 -1.54 3.12
C GLN A 6 -1.23 -0.99 1.98
N PHE A 7 -0.35 -1.84 1.49
CA PHE A 7 0.55 -1.60 0.37
C PHE A 7 0.12 -2.51 -0.76
N GLN A 8 -0.19 -1.96 -1.92
CA GLN A 8 -0.58 -2.74 -3.10
C GLN A 8 0.32 -2.38 -4.29
N PHE A 9 1.09 -3.36 -4.74
CA PHE A 9 2.02 -3.20 -5.85
C PHE A 9 1.36 -3.56 -7.18
N PHE A 10 1.56 -2.70 -8.19
CA PHE A 10 1.06 -2.89 -9.55
C PHE A 10 2.21 -2.83 -10.55
N GLU A 11 2.10 -3.69 -11.56
CA GLU A 11 2.98 -3.70 -12.72
C GLU A 11 2.17 -3.33 -13.96
N ASN A 12 2.47 -2.15 -14.53
CA ASN A 12 1.68 -1.52 -15.58
C ASN A 12 2.01 -2.04 -16.99
N GLY A 13 2.95 -2.99 -17.13
CA GLY A 13 3.35 -3.56 -18.42
C GLY A 13 4.12 -2.56 -19.28
N LYS A 14 3.90 -2.59 -20.61
CA LYS A 14 4.52 -1.62 -21.54
C LYS A 14 3.88 -0.25 -21.33
N VAL A 15 4.68 0.72 -20.92
CA VAL A 15 4.25 2.10 -20.66
C VAL A 15 4.85 3.08 -21.67
N LYS A 16 4.20 4.22 -21.86
CA LYS A 16 4.75 5.30 -22.70
C LYS A 16 5.98 5.92 -22.03
N GLN A 17 6.84 6.57 -22.82
CA GLN A 17 7.99 7.30 -22.30
C GLN A 17 7.54 8.31 -21.22
N GLY A 18 8.23 8.30 -20.07
CA GLY A 18 7.91 9.15 -18.91
C GLY A 18 6.85 8.59 -17.95
N GLN A 19 6.21 7.46 -18.27
CA GLN A 19 5.32 6.77 -17.34
C GLN A 19 6.08 5.70 -16.54
N SER A 20 5.64 5.43 -15.31
CA SER A 20 6.25 4.34 -14.54
C SER A 20 5.61 3.00 -14.84
N GLN A 21 6.49 2.01 -15.07
CA GLN A 21 6.11 0.60 -15.13
C GLN A 21 5.62 0.06 -13.78
N HIS A 22 6.03 0.69 -12.67
CA HIS A 22 5.78 0.19 -11.32
C HIS A 22 5.05 1.24 -10.50
N THR A 23 3.98 0.83 -9.82
CA THR A 23 3.18 1.72 -8.98
C THR A 23 2.92 1.05 -7.64
N MET A 24 3.04 1.81 -6.55
CA MET A 24 2.58 1.40 -5.24
C MET A 24 1.33 2.20 -4.89
N MET A 25 0.28 1.52 -4.46
CA MET A 25 -0.89 2.15 -3.87
C MET A 25 -0.84 1.95 -2.37
N LEU A 26 -0.99 3.05 -1.65
CA LEU A 26 -0.99 3.11 -0.19
C LEU A 26 -2.39 3.47 0.27
N GLU A 27 -2.92 2.68 1.20
CA GLU A 27 -4.21 2.91 1.84
C GLU A 27 -3.99 2.90 3.36
N ALA A 28 -4.21 4.05 4.01
CA ALA A 28 -4.03 4.19 5.44
C ALA A 28 -5.37 4.11 6.17
N TYR A 29 -5.34 3.44 7.31
CA TYR A 29 -6.49 3.24 8.20
C TYR A 29 -6.09 3.71 9.59
N CYS A 30 -6.86 4.64 10.14
CA CYS A 30 -6.55 5.32 11.41
C CYS A 30 -7.55 4.97 12.52
N GLU A 31 -8.58 4.19 12.21
CA GLU A 31 -9.67 3.83 13.13
C GLU A 31 -9.38 2.51 13.82
N GLY A 32 -9.90 2.33 15.03
CA GLY A 32 -9.73 1.12 15.87
C GLY A 32 -10.36 -0.16 15.30
N ARG A 33 -11.01 -0.08 14.14
CA ARG A 33 -11.55 -1.21 13.40
C ARG A 33 -11.18 -1.07 11.93
N LEU A 34 -10.66 -2.14 11.34
CA LEU A 34 -10.27 -2.13 9.93
C LEU A 34 -11.51 -2.26 9.03
N ASN A 35 -11.68 -1.30 8.13
CA ASN A 35 -12.65 -1.36 7.03
C ASN A 35 -11.91 -1.13 5.71
N LEU A 36 -11.58 -2.21 5.00
CA LEU A 36 -10.81 -2.16 3.75
C LEU A 36 -11.50 -1.40 2.61
N PHE A 37 -12.79 -1.10 2.73
CA PHE A 37 -13.53 -0.35 1.70
C PHE A 37 -13.46 1.16 1.90
N ASN A 38 -13.09 1.63 3.09
CA ASN A 38 -13.08 3.05 3.42
C ASN A 38 -11.76 3.45 4.11
N PRO A 39 -10.65 3.49 3.36
CA PRO A 39 -9.39 3.99 3.91
C PRO A 39 -9.51 5.48 4.25
N TYR A 40 -8.86 5.90 5.34
CA TYR A 40 -8.78 7.32 5.75
C TYR A 40 -8.17 8.18 4.64
N TRP A 41 -7.14 7.66 3.98
CA TRP A 41 -6.70 8.19 2.69
C TRP A 41 -6.15 7.08 1.79
N LYS A 42 -6.17 7.36 0.49
CA LYS A 42 -5.62 6.52 -0.57
C LYS A 42 -4.69 7.33 -1.46
N ARG A 43 -3.49 6.82 -1.73
CA ARG A 43 -2.47 7.49 -2.56
C ARG A 43 -1.82 6.51 -3.53
N THR A 44 -1.73 6.92 -4.79
CA THR A 44 -1.07 6.14 -5.85
C THR A 44 0.29 6.77 -6.13
N VAL A 45 1.34 6.02 -5.86
CA VAL A 45 2.72 6.47 -5.93
C VAL A 45 3.42 5.84 -7.11
N GLN A 46 3.91 6.67 -8.02
CA GLN A 46 4.71 6.23 -9.17
C GLN A 46 6.15 5.95 -8.72
N LEU A 47 6.64 4.74 -8.98
CA LEU A 47 7.99 4.34 -8.57
C LEU A 47 8.98 4.65 -9.69
N ALA A 48 10.02 5.41 -9.39
CA ALA A 48 11.03 5.86 -10.33
C ALA A 48 12.45 5.55 -9.83
N GLU A 49 13.45 5.75 -10.66
CA GLU A 49 14.84 5.72 -10.21
C GLU A 49 15.08 6.80 -9.16
N SER A 50 15.86 6.49 -8.13
CA SER A 50 16.13 7.39 -7.00
C SER A 50 16.70 8.74 -7.45
N LYS A 51 17.54 8.75 -8.49
CA LYS A 51 18.12 9.96 -9.09
C LYS A 51 17.08 10.99 -9.54
N LEU A 52 15.91 10.55 -10.01
CA LEU A 52 14.84 11.45 -10.44
C LEU A 52 14.18 12.14 -9.25
N THR A 53 13.97 11.41 -8.16
CA THR A 53 13.45 11.96 -6.90
C THR A 53 14.46 12.91 -6.27
N TYR A 54 15.74 12.52 -6.22
CA TYR A 54 16.83 13.37 -5.72
C TYR A 54 16.94 14.70 -6.48
N ARG A 55 16.96 14.66 -7.82
CA ARG A 55 16.98 15.88 -8.65
C ARG A 55 15.74 16.76 -8.46
N TRP A 56 14.60 16.16 -8.20
CA TRP A 56 13.39 16.93 -7.88
C TRP A 56 13.55 17.61 -6.52
N ALA A 57 14.04 16.91 -5.50
CA ALA A 57 14.26 17.46 -4.16
C ALA A 57 15.28 18.60 -4.19
N GLN A 58 16.38 18.44 -4.95
CA GLN A 58 17.38 19.47 -5.16
C GLN A 58 16.76 20.76 -5.74
N ARG A 59 15.93 20.65 -6.80
CA ARG A 59 15.24 21.82 -7.36
C ARG A 59 14.30 22.49 -6.36
N LYS A 60 13.70 21.73 -5.44
CA LYS A 60 12.81 22.28 -4.39
C LYS A 60 13.59 22.99 -3.29
N LEU A 61 14.77 22.49 -2.93
CA LEU A 61 15.71 23.18 -2.05
C LEU A 61 16.18 24.50 -2.70
N GLU A 62 16.62 24.45 -3.96
CA GLU A 62 17.06 25.63 -4.71
C GLU A 62 15.96 26.70 -4.85
N ALA A 63 14.70 26.28 -4.95
CA ALA A 63 13.53 27.16 -5.01
C ALA A 63 13.09 27.68 -3.62
N GLY A 64 13.71 27.25 -2.52
CA GLY A 64 13.31 27.60 -1.15
C GLY A 64 12.00 26.95 -0.68
N GLU A 65 11.51 25.94 -1.40
CA GLU A 65 10.28 25.20 -1.05
C GLU A 65 10.53 24.04 -0.07
N MET A 66 11.79 23.64 0.11
CA MET A 66 12.22 22.52 0.95
C MET A 66 13.37 22.98 1.86
N THR A 67 13.37 22.52 3.11
CA THR A 67 14.47 22.79 4.05
C THR A 67 15.68 21.87 3.77
N ALA A 68 16.86 22.25 4.27
CA ALA A 68 18.05 21.41 4.16
C ALA A 68 17.88 20.05 4.88
N GLU A 69 17.17 20.02 6.00
CA GLU A 69 16.87 18.80 6.76
C GLU A 69 16.00 17.84 5.95
N GLN A 70 14.92 18.34 5.33
CA GLN A 70 14.07 17.54 4.44
C GLN A 70 14.84 17.05 3.20
N PHE A 71 15.74 17.88 2.67
CA PHE A 71 16.58 17.49 1.53
C PHE A 71 17.54 16.35 1.90
N ALA A 72 18.13 16.39 3.10
CA ALA A 72 19.04 15.36 3.59
C ALA A 72 18.39 13.97 3.64
N GLU A 73 17.08 13.89 3.93
CA GLU A 73 16.35 12.61 3.85
C GLU A 73 16.30 12.04 2.43
N TYR A 74 16.10 12.89 1.42
CA TYR A 74 16.11 12.46 0.02
C TYR A 74 17.52 12.10 -0.48
N GLU A 75 18.56 12.78 0.04
CA GLU A 75 19.95 12.43 -0.21
C GLU A 75 20.28 11.05 0.36
N ALA A 76 19.98 10.82 1.64
CA ALA A 76 20.17 9.53 2.30
C ALA A 76 19.39 8.40 1.60
N ALA A 77 18.16 8.68 1.15
CA ALA A 77 17.38 7.72 0.35
C ALA A 77 18.05 7.42 -1.00
N HIS A 78 18.61 8.42 -1.67
CA HIS A 78 19.32 8.23 -2.94
C HIS A 78 20.58 7.38 -2.78
N GLU A 79 21.38 7.66 -1.75
CA GLU A 79 22.58 6.89 -1.40
C GLU A 79 22.22 5.44 -1.07
N THR A 80 21.21 5.24 -0.21
CA THR A 80 20.71 3.91 0.17
C THR A 80 20.27 3.11 -1.06
N CYS A 81 19.48 3.72 -1.94
CA CYS A 81 19.08 3.05 -3.19
C CYS A 81 20.27 2.73 -4.10
N THR A 82 21.28 3.61 -4.16
CA THR A 82 22.47 3.39 -5.00
C THR A 82 23.29 2.22 -4.47
N ALA A 83 23.47 2.12 -3.15
CA ALA A 83 24.13 0.99 -2.50
C ALA A 83 23.36 -0.33 -2.72
N ILE A 84 22.03 -0.31 -2.62
CA ILE A 84 21.18 -1.49 -2.86
C ILE A 84 21.21 -1.92 -4.33
N ALA A 85 21.26 -0.98 -5.27
CA ALA A 85 21.19 -1.25 -6.70
C ALA A 85 22.39 -2.04 -7.23
N VAL A 86 23.55 -1.93 -6.58
CA VAL A 86 24.76 -2.67 -6.96
C VAL A 86 24.86 -4.04 -6.30
N CYS A 87 23.95 -4.39 -5.39
CA CYS A 87 23.91 -5.74 -4.81
C CYS A 87 23.49 -6.76 -5.87
N GLU A 88 24.19 -7.89 -5.93
CA GLU A 88 23.97 -8.94 -6.95
C GLU A 88 22.54 -9.50 -6.94
N ASP A 89 21.93 -9.63 -5.76
CA ASP A 89 20.57 -10.16 -5.62
C ASP A 89 19.47 -9.11 -5.89
N THR A 90 19.81 -7.85 -6.11
CA THR A 90 18.81 -6.82 -6.42
C THR A 90 18.36 -6.94 -7.88
N GLU A 91 17.06 -7.11 -8.11
CA GLU A 91 16.43 -7.02 -9.44
C GLU A 91 16.26 -5.54 -9.80
N TRP A 92 15.69 -4.76 -8.88
CA TRP A 92 15.60 -3.31 -8.97
C TRP A 92 15.30 -2.70 -7.60
N VAL A 93 15.63 -1.42 -7.46
CA VAL A 93 15.23 -0.58 -6.33
C VAL A 93 14.73 0.75 -6.88
N LYS A 94 13.59 1.22 -6.37
CA LYS A 94 12.90 2.42 -6.86
C LYS A 94 12.38 3.25 -5.70
N VAL A 95 12.24 4.55 -5.95
CA VAL A 95 11.71 5.54 -5.01
C VAL A 95 10.46 6.17 -5.60
N GLY A 96 9.46 6.42 -4.77
CA GLY A 96 8.26 7.15 -5.16
C GLY A 96 7.99 8.31 -4.23
N ARG A 97 7.57 9.45 -4.79
CA ARG A 97 7.15 10.62 -4.01
C ARG A 97 5.68 10.49 -3.66
N ILE A 98 5.33 10.72 -2.40
CA ILE A 98 3.94 10.66 -1.95
C ILE A 98 3.31 12.03 -2.20
N GLY A 99 2.09 12.03 -2.73
CA GLY A 99 1.40 13.25 -3.14
C GLY A 99 -0.05 12.97 -3.48
N SER A 100 -0.87 14.02 -3.48
CA SER A 100 -2.28 13.94 -3.87
C SER A 100 -2.44 14.35 -5.32
N LYS A 101 -2.85 13.40 -6.17
CA LYS A 101 -3.22 13.70 -7.57
C LYS A 101 -4.44 14.63 -7.64
N ARG A 102 -5.36 14.54 -6.67
CA ARG A 102 -6.56 15.38 -6.60
C ARG A 102 -6.20 16.85 -6.34
N GLU A 103 -5.27 17.08 -5.43
CA GLU A 103 -4.77 18.43 -5.10
C GLU A 103 -3.63 18.88 -6.02
N ASN A 104 -3.11 17.98 -6.86
CA ASN A 104 -1.94 18.20 -7.70
C ASN A 104 -0.69 18.66 -6.92
N ILE A 105 -0.46 18.07 -5.75
CA ILE A 105 0.68 18.39 -4.88
C ILE A 105 1.54 17.15 -4.59
N SER A 106 2.82 17.39 -4.33
CA SER A 106 3.73 16.41 -3.72
C SER A 106 3.99 16.84 -2.27
N TYR A 107 3.85 15.91 -1.33
CA TYR A 107 4.12 16.19 0.07
C TYR A 107 5.63 16.08 0.31
N ILE A 108 6.26 17.20 0.67
CA ILE A 108 7.69 17.28 0.93
C ILE A 108 8.02 16.49 2.19
N GLY A 109 9.12 15.72 2.17
CA GLY A 109 9.51 14.81 3.25
C GLY A 109 8.77 13.47 3.23
N GLN A 110 7.85 13.25 2.29
CA GLN A 110 7.08 12.01 2.21
C GLN A 110 7.42 11.21 0.96
N PHE A 111 7.93 10.00 1.15
CA PHE A 111 8.34 9.13 0.04
C PHE A 111 8.32 7.66 0.43
N ILE A 112 8.48 6.81 -0.57
CA ILE A 112 8.55 5.35 -0.43
C ILE A 112 9.80 4.84 -1.12
N ILE A 113 10.48 3.89 -0.50
CA ILE A 113 11.53 3.08 -1.13
C ILE A 113 10.98 1.66 -1.29
N VAL A 114 11.15 1.10 -2.47
CA VAL A 114 10.74 -0.28 -2.79
C VAL A 114 11.92 -1.00 -3.43
N ARG A 115 12.27 -2.15 -2.86
CA ARG A 115 13.30 -3.05 -3.37
C ARG A 115 12.67 -4.36 -3.79
N ARG A 116 13.10 -4.85 -4.94
CA ARG A 116 12.78 -6.18 -5.45
C ARG A 116 14.08 -6.98 -5.58
N GLN A 117 14.14 -8.10 -4.88
CA GLN A 117 15.21 -9.09 -5.05
C GLN A 117 14.90 -10.01 -6.25
N LYS A 118 15.92 -10.58 -6.89
CA LYS A 118 15.76 -11.48 -8.06
C LYS A 118 14.98 -12.73 -7.68
N ALA A 119 15.38 -13.38 -6.58
CA ALA A 119 14.77 -14.61 -6.10
C ALA A 119 14.09 -14.48 -4.72
N GLY A 120 14.17 -13.31 -4.07
CA GLY A 120 13.65 -13.10 -2.72
C GLY A 120 12.32 -12.34 -2.64
N PRO A 121 11.89 -11.86 -1.46
CA PRO A 121 10.68 -11.05 -1.30
C PRO A 121 10.81 -9.64 -1.92
N MET A 122 9.67 -8.96 -2.01
CA MET A 122 9.63 -7.51 -2.19
C MET A 122 9.69 -6.86 -0.80
N GLU A 123 10.52 -5.83 -0.68
CA GLU A 123 10.71 -5.07 0.55
C GLU A 123 10.32 -3.62 0.30
N CYS A 124 9.76 -2.97 1.31
CA CYS A 124 9.28 -1.60 1.20
C CYS A 124 9.44 -0.87 2.53
N VAL A 125 9.74 0.42 2.46
CA VAL A 125 9.63 1.34 3.58
C VAL A 125 9.01 2.65 3.09
N VAL A 126 8.06 3.16 3.87
CA VAL A 126 7.38 4.43 3.64
C VAL A 126 7.83 5.41 4.72
N PHE A 127 8.23 6.60 4.32
CA PHE A 127 8.54 7.72 5.20
C PHE A 127 7.40 8.73 5.12
N LEU A 128 6.76 8.99 6.26
CA LEU A 128 5.63 9.92 6.40
C LEU A 128 5.79 10.71 7.69
N ASP A 129 5.86 12.03 7.58
CA ASP A 129 5.80 12.96 8.73
C ASP A 129 6.81 12.62 9.84
N GLY A 130 8.03 12.22 9.47
CA GLY A 130 9.10 11.83 10.41
C GLY A 130 9.02 10.41 10.95
N GLU A 131 7.99 9.65 10.57
CA GLU A 131 7.83 8.23 10.92
C GLU A 131 8.14 7.33 9.71
N SER A 132 8.62 6.12 9.99
CA SER A 132 8.87 5.10 8.97
C SER A 132 7.97 3.88 9.18
N PHE A 133 7.29 3.45 8.12
CA PHE A 133 6.40 2.30 8.10
C PHE A 133 6.93 1.25 7.13
N GLY A 134 7.17 0.04 7.62
CA GLY A 134 7.53 -1.12 6.81
C GLY A 134 6.42 -2.16 6.89
N PRO A 135 5.90 -2.69 5.76
CA PRO A 135 4.95 -3.77 5.82
C PRO A 135 5.61 -5.09 6.20
N ASP A 136 4.78 -6.05 6.59
CA ASP A 136 5.12 -7.46 6.59
C ASP A 136 5.41 -7.96 5.15
N ARG A 137 5.65 -9.27 5.03
CA ARG A 137 5.93 -9.92 3.75
C ARG A 137 4.80 -9.69 2.72
N PHE A 138 5.19 -9.28 1.52
CA PHE A 138 4.29 -9.19 0.38
C PHE A 138 3.73 -10.57 -0.04
N GLN A 139 2.41 -10.62 -0.17
CA GLN A 139 1.65 -11.74 -0.73
C GLN A 139 1.44 -11.49 -2.22
N HIS A 140 1.90 -12.42 -3.06
CA HIS A 140 1.83 -12.29 -4.52
C HIS A 140 0.54 -12.87 -5.08
N ASP A 141 -0.10 -12.13 -5.98
CA ASP A 141 -1.24 -12.62 -6.74
C ASP A 141 -0.75 -13.31 -8.02
N LEU A 142 -0.77 -14.64 -8.02
CA LEU A 142 -0.34 -15.48 -9.15
C LEU A 142 -1.17 -15.26 -10.42
N ARG A 143 -2.35 -14.66 -10.32
CA ARG A 143 -3.21 -14.36 -11.47
C ARG A 143 -2.94 -12.97 -12.05
N SER A 144 -2.12 -12.16 -11.39
CA SER A 144 -1.77 -10.84 -11.89
C SER A 144 -0.92 -10.94 -13.16
N LYS A 145 -1.31 -10.21 -14.19
CA LYS A 145 -0.52 -10.03 -15.42
C LYS A 145 -0.19 -8.55 -15.60
N PRO A 146 1.01 -8.22 -16.12
CA PRO A 146 1.38 -6.83 -16.35
C PRO A 146 0.35 -6.09 -17.21
N GLY A 147 -0.01 -4.86 -16.82
CA GLY A 147 -0.92 -3.98 -17.55
C GLY A 147 -2.42 -4.26 -17.36
N THR A 148 -2.80 -5.27 -16.58
CA THR A 148 -4.22 -5.62 -16.35
C THR A 148 -4.91 -4.75 -15.30
N GLY A 149 -4.17 -3.89 -14.60
CA GLY A 149 -4.69 -3.12 -13.45
C GLY A 149 -4.96 -3.98 -12.21
N ARG A 150 -4.71 -5.30 -12.27
CA ARG A 150 -4.74 -6.18 -11.11
C ARG A 150 -3.46 -5.98 -10.29
N ARG A 151 -3.59 -5.91 -8.97
CA ARG A 151 -2.43 -5.83 -8.07
C ARG A 151 -1.60 -7.11 -8.22
N LYS A 152 -0.28 -6.96 -8.35
CA LYS A 152 0.67 -8.06 -8.43
C LYS A 152 1.06 -8.58 -7.06
N ALA A 153 1.11 -7.71 -6.06
CA ALA A 153 1.35 -8.11 -4.68
C ALA A 153 0.67 -7.13 -3.71
N TYR A 154 0.44 -7.57 -2.48
CA TYR A 154 0.03 -6.68 -1.40
C TYR A 154 0.65 -7.08 -0.07
N ALA A 155 0.74 -6.13 0.85
CA ALA A 155 1.22 -6.34 2.20
C ALA A 155 0.51 -5.38 3.17
N PHE A 156 0.65 -5.63 4.46
CA PHE A 156 0.12 -4.77 5.52
C PHE A 156 1.23 -4.40 6.49
N TYR A 157 1.23 -3.15 6.92
CA TYR A 157 1.74 -2.78 8.25
C TYR A 157 0.54 -2.83 9.18
N ASP A 158 0.53 -3.77 10.13
CA ASP A 158 -0.58 -3.99 11.07
C ASP A 158 -0.04 -4.46 12.44
N PRO A 159 0.61 -3.57 13.20
CA PRO A 159 1.24 -3.92 14.48
C PRO A 159 0.23 -4.41 15.54
N SER A 160 -1.05 -4.08 15.39
CA SER A 160 -2.13 -4.47 16.31
C SER A 160 -2.92 -5.70 15.86
N GLY A 161 -2.63 -6.27 14.69
CA GLY A 161 -3.30 -7.46 14.17
C GLY A 161 -4.79 -7.23 13.84
N LEU A 162 -5.17 -6.01 13.47
CA LEU A 162 -6.54 -5.64 13.13
C LEU A 162 -7.06 -6.34 11.87
N TYR A 163 -6.19 -6.71 10.94
CA TYR A 163 -6.56 -7.45 9.73
C TYR A 163 -7.03 -8.87 10.06
N GLU A 164 -6.33 -9.58 10.94
CA GLU A 164 -6.74 -10.91 11.38
C GLU A 164 -7.96 -10.84 12.31
N ALA A 165 -8.10 -9.78 13.11
CA ALA A 165 -9.33 -9.53 13.87
C ALA A 165 -10.54 -9.34 12.93
N MET A 166 -10.42 -8.50 11.90
CA MET A 166 -11.45 -8.27 10.88
C MET A 166 -11.88 -9.58 10.20
N LYS A 167 -10.94 -10.42 9.76
CA LYS A 167 -11.25 -11.72 9.15
C LYS A 167 -12.04 -12.64 10.07
N ARG A 168 -11.68 -12.70 11.37
CA ARG A 168 -12.40 -13.52 12.36
C ARG A 168 -13.84 -13.04 12.52
N GLU A 169 -14.06 -11.73 12.58
CA GLU A 169 -15.41 -11.16 12.65
C GLU A 169 -16.24 -11.46 11.39
N GLU A 170 -15.63 -11.36 10.20
CA GLU A 170 -16.28 -11.69 8.94
C GLU A 170 -16.67 -13.18 8.85
N ALA A 171 -15.77 -14.08 9.28
CA ALA A 171 -16.05 -15.51 9.33
C ALA A 171 -17.20 -15.84 10.29
N MET A 172 -17.20 -15.26 11.50
CA MET A 172 -18.30 -15.44 12.46
C MET A 172 -19.64 -14.93 11.92
N ARG A 173 -19.64 -13.80 11.21
CA ARG A 173 -20.85 -13.27 10.56
C ARG A 173 -21.34 -14.20 9.45
N ALA A 174 -20.45 -14.64 8.56
CA ALA A 174 -20.81 -15.57 7.49
C ALA A 174 -21.37 -16.90 8.04
N GLU A 175 -20.81 -17.43 9.13
CA GLU A 175 -21.34 -18.61 9.81
C GLU A 175 -22.71 -18.35 10.44
N SER A 176 -22.90 -17.20 11.09
CA SER A 176 -24.20 -16.79 11.66
C SER A 176 -25.27 -16.66 10.58
N ASP A 177 -24.95 -15.99 9.47
CA ASP A 177 -25.86 -15.78 8.35
C ASP A 177 -26.22 -17.12 7.68
N ALA A 178 -25.24 -18.02 7.52
CA ALA A 178 -25.48 -19.36 7.00
C ALA A 178 -26.38 -20.20 7.92
N ARG A 179 -26.24 -20.08 9.25
CA ARG A 179 -27.12 -20.75 10.22
C ARG A 179 -28.53 -20.16 10.21
N ALA A 180 -28.67 -18.84 10.14
CA ALA A 180 -29.96 -18.17 10.04
C ALA A 180 -30.70 -18.54 8.74
N ALA A 181 -29.99 -18.69 7.63
CA ALA A 181 -30.55 -19.14 6.36
C ALA A 181 -30.96 -20.64 6.35
N GLN A 182 -30.42 -21.46 7.27
CA GLN A 182 -30.76 -22.87 7.42
C GLN A 182 -31.93 -23.12 8.39
N GLN A 183 -32.32 -22.14 9.20
CA GLN A 183 -33.54 -22.23 10.00
C GLN A 183 -34.73 -21.88 9.10
N PRO A 184 -35.67 -22.83 8.83
CA PRO A 184 -36.91 -22.48 8.16
C PRO A 184 -37.67 -21.47 9.03
N PRO A 185 -38.51 -20.59 8.46
CA PRO A 185 -39.32 -19.67 9.24
C PRO A 185 -40.17 -20.48 10.23
N GLU A 186 -39.85 -20.40 11.52
CA GLU A 186 -40.73 -20.87 12.58
C GLU A 186 -41.96 -19.96 12.59
N GLY A 187 -43.04 -20.43 11.97
CA GLY A 187 -44.32 -19.71 12.02
C GLY A 187 -45.31 -20.06 10.92
N LEU A 188 -45.71 -21.33 10.83
CA LEU A 188 -47.06 -21.75 10.37
C LEU A 188 -47.40 -23.12 10.99
N LEU A 189 -47.20 -23.26 12.31
CA LEU A 189 -47.79 -24.33 13.12
C LEU A 189 -48.61 -23.69 14.24
N GLY A 190 -49.81 -23.28 13.85
CA GLY A 190 -50.93 -22.85 14.69
C GLY A 190 -52.05 -22.58 13.69
N GLY A 191 -52.82 -23.57 13.25
CA GLY A 191 -53.66 -24.40 14.10
C GLY A 191 -55.07 -23.85 13.95
N ASP A 192 -55.87 -24.47 13.08
CA ASP A 192 -57.32 -24.42 13.23
C ASP A 192 -57.81 -25.88 13.14
N PRO A 193 -58.17 -26.51 14.28
CA PRO A 193 -58.70 -27.86 14.26
C PRO A 193 -60.18 -27.92 13.84
N TRP A 194 -60.79 -26.78 13.45
CA TRP A 194 -62.19 -26.71 13.03
C TRP A 194 -62.45 -25.64 11.96
N GLN A 195 -62.04 -25.89 10.71
CA GLN A 195 -62.73 -25.37 9.50
C GLN A 195 -62.70 -26.40 8.38
#